data_AF-A0A1I8BM55-F1
#
_entry.id   AF-A0A1I8BM55-F1
#
_cell.length_a   1.000
_cell.length_b   1.000
_cell.length_c   1.000
_cell.angle_alpha   90.00
_cell.angle_beta   90.00
_cell.angle_gamma   90.00
#
_symmetry.space_group_name_H-M   'P 1'
#
loop_
_entity.id
_entity.type
_entity.pdbx_description
1 polymer ?
#
loop_
_entity_poly.entity_id
_entity_poly.type
_entity_poly.pdbx_seq_one_letter_code
_entity_poly.pdbx_strand_id
1 'polypeptide(L)'
;MSLYKEDVYETEDLPEPEPDDNEECFENKEIEKVHVDLNAAKRRFGNCVLDSGGVDFSDSVTSSRLKRGYKANEIFEGSPQDWETEEQTFEQKYKRICSEIKELMAESEKQAQPVSKTEIQDLHKLLQSIASPAVNEIQPKTASDNSKQVDDQPKFMTGEELEKYRSKIVSGASVQEFNEVINAILAEYNRIVEYCSLLTTNRKEYINYLKQSHQAALSFKDKQIQLLESTVEQLRQDLVKKLRSEHIEIARSSVEGETNKETNKPQNSDVR
;
A
#
# COMPACT_ATOMS: atom_id res chain seq x y z
N MET A 1 -79.70 55.16 44.62
CA MET A 1 -78.86 53.98 44.44
C MET A 1 -77.78 54.35 43.43
N SER A 2 -76.52 54.36 43.84
CA SER A 2 -75.41 54.69 42.96
C SER A 2 -75.25 53.59 41.90
N LEU A 3 -75.41 53.98 40.64
CA LEU A 3 -75.02 53.19 39.47
C LEU A 3 -73.49 53.14 39.43
N TYR A 4 -72.91 52.17 40.13
CA TYR A 4 -71.52 51.81 39.92
C TYR A 4 -71.45 51.09 38.57
N LYS A 5 -71.08 51.85 37.54
CA LYS A 5 -70.69 51.29 36.26
C LYS A 5 -69.20 50.96 36.41
N GLU A 6 -68.80 49.72 36.11
CA GLU A 6 -67.38 49.39 36.06
C GLU A 6 -66.71 50.31 35.04
N ASP A 7 -65.76 51.13 35.50
CA ASP A 7 -65.03 52.10 34.66
C ASP A 7 -64.04 51.39 33.70
N VAL A 8 -63.84 50.08 33.89
CA VAL A 8 -62.91 49.27 33.12
C VAL A 8 -63.68 48.10 32.51
N TYR A 9 -63.79 48.12 31.19
CA TYR A 9 -64.34 47.04 30.39
C TYR A 9 -63.18 46.31 29.73
N GLU A 10 -62.67 45.27 30.38
CA GLU A 10 -61.69 44.35 29.79
C GLU A 10 -62.41 43.18 29.12
N THR A 11 -61.83 42.67 28.04
CA THR A 11 -62.25 41.41 27.45
C THR A 11 -61.95 40.27 28.42
N GLU A 12 -62.83 39.28 28.56
CA GLU A 12 -62.53 38.08 29.33
C GLU A 12 -61.23 37.46 28.81
N ASP A 13 -60.21 37.39 29.68
CA ASP A 13 -58.92 36.81 29.33
C ASP A 13 -59.12 35.34 28.94
N LEU A 14 -58.84 35.04 27.67
CA LEU A 14 -58.72 33.67 27.23
C LEU A 14 -57.53 33.04 27.97
N PRO A 15 -57.64 31.76 28.41
CA PRO A 15 -56.51 31.07 28.99
C PRO A 15 -55.34 31.10 28.01
N GLU A 16 -54.16 31.44 28.50
CA GLU A 16 -52.94 31.34 27.71
C GLU A 16 -52.84 29.93 27.13
N PRO A 17 -52.54 29.78 25.83
CA PRO A 17 -52.33 28.46 25.28
C PRO A 17 -51.20 27.79 26.06
N GLU A 18 -51.49 26.62 26.64
CA GLU A 18 -50.46 25.77 27.26
C GLU A 18 -49.32 25.60 26.26
N PRO A 19 -48.05 25.73 26.68
CA PRO A 19 -46.94 25.46 25.80
C PRO A 19 -47.10 24.06 25.22
N ASP A 20 -47.05 23.96 23.90
CA ASP A 20 -47.10 22.68 23.21
C ASP A 20 -45.81 21.92 23.55
N ASP A 21 -45.89 21.00 24.52
CA ASP A 21 -44.76 20.13 24.95
C ASP A 21 -44.34 19.14 23.85
N ASN A 22 -45.02 19.14 22.70
CA ASN A 22 -44.62 18.36 21.55
C ASN A 22 -43.36 18.97 20.91
N GLU A 23 -42.19 18.56 21.38
CA GLU A 23 -40.94 18.68 20.62
C GLU A 23 -41.21 18.20 19.18
N GLU A 24 -40.94 19.05 18.18
CA GLU A 24 -41.14 18.76 16.75
C GLU A 24 -40.45 17.44 16.38
N CYS A 25 -41.19 16.34 16.53
CA CYS A 25 -40.74 15.03 16.14
C CYS A 25 -40.92 14.94 14.64
N PHE A 26 -39.87 15.26 13.89
CA PHE A 26 -39.77 14.85 12.50
C PHE A 26 -39.78 13.32 12.45
N GLU A 27 -40.97 12.72 12.35
CA GLU A 27 -41.15 11.30 12.03
C GLU A 27 -40.88 11.10 10.54
N ASN A 28 -39.62 11.30 10.15
CA ASN A 28 -39.16 10.98 8.80
C ASN A 28 -38.83 9.49 8.76
N LYS A 29 -39.42 8.76 7.80
CA LYS A 29 -39.17 7.32 7.61
C LYS A 29 -37.73 7.04 7.19
N GLU A 30 -37.04 8.06 6.68
CA GLU A 30 -35.63 8.02 6.28
C GLU A 30 -34.65 8.38 7.42
N ILE A 31 -35.13 8.80 8.60
CA ILE A 31 -34.28 9.21 9.72
C ILE A 31 -34.51 8.28 10.92
N GLU A 32 -33.44 7.62 11.35
CA GLU A 32 -33.45 6.80 12.56
C GLU A 32 -33.18 7.65 13.81
N LYS A 33 -34.05 7.56 14.82
CA LYS A 33 -33.84 8.18 16.14
C LYS A 33 -33.11 7.18 17.04
N VAL A 34 -31.83 7.44 17.33
CA VAL A 34 -31.01 6.60 18.21
C VAL A 34 -30.98 7.17 19.63
N HIS A 35 -31.44 6.38 20.61
CA HIS A 35 -31.29 6.73 22.02
C HIS A 35 -29.91 6.33 22.55
N VAL A 36 -29.16 7.30 23.07
CA VAL A 36 -27.80 7.08 23.60
C VAL A 36 -27.84 7.03 25.12
N ASP A 37 -27.64 5.86 25.70
CA ASP A 37 -27.46 5.71 27.15
C ASP A 37 -26.04 6.17 27.56
N LEU A 38 -25.98 7.25 28.32
CA LEU A 38 -24.75 7.85 28.83
C LEU A 38 -23.92 6.88 29.68
N ASN A 39 -24.59 6.02 30.46
CA ASN A 39 -23.90 5.06 31.31
C ASN A 39 -23.28 3.93 30.47
N ALA A 40 -24.00 3.45 29.47
CA ALA A 40 -23.45 2.49 28.51
C ALA A 40 -22.30 3.10 27.69
N ALA A 41 -22.43 4.34 27.23
CA ALA A 41 -21.38 5.05 26.49
C ALA A 41 -20.12 5.25 27.35
N LYS A 42 -20.27 5.67 28.61
CA LYS A 42 -19.15 5.84 29.54
C LYS A 42 -18.43 4.51 29.81
N ARG A 43 -19.15 3.39 29.91
CA ARG A 43 -18.52 2.06 30.03
C ARG A 43 -17.78 1.66 28.75
N ARG A 44 -18.34 1.98 27.58
CA ARG A 44 -17.73 1.67 26.27
C ARG A 44 -16.43 2.43 26.04
N PHE A 45 -16.42 3.73 26.31
CA PHE A 45 -15.29 4.60 25.99
C PHE A 45 -14.42 4.96 27.20
N GLY A 46 -14.78 4.53 28.41
CA GLY A 46 -14.07 4.90 29.64
C GLY A 46 -12.62 4.41 29.70
N ASN A 47 -12.27 3.38 28.95
CA ASN A 47 -10.91 2.86 28.83
C ASN A 47 -10.19 3.34 27.55
N CYS A 48 -10.85 4.13 26.70
CA CYS A 48 -10.24 4.71 25.51
C CYS A 48 -9.49 5.97 25.91
N VAL A 49 -8.18 5.99 25.70
CA VAL A 49 -7.32 7.15 25.98
C VAL A 49 -6.85 7.78 24.67
N LEU A 50 -6.96 9.10 24.56
CA LEU A 50 -6.48 9.88 23.43
C LEU A 50 -5.20 10.63 23.83
N ASP A 51 -4.22 10.66 22.94
CA ASP A 51 -3.04 11.50 23.04
C ASP A 51 -3.31 12.88 22.41
N SER A 52 -3.01 13.94 23.17
CA SER A 52 -3.14 15.34 22.78
C SER A 52 -1.79 16.01 22.47
N GLY A 53 -0.66 15.33 22.68
CA GLY A 53 0.68 15.94 22.63
C GLY A 53 1.10 16.49 21.26
N GLY A 54 0.48 16.03 20.17
CA GLY A 54 0.79 16.46 18.80
C GLY A 54 -0.33 17.20 18.08
N VAL A 55 -1.37 17.62 18.79
CA VAL A 55 -2.57 18.23 18.19
C VAL A 55 -2.37 19.74 18.08
N ASP A 56 -2.18 20.24 16.86
CA ASP A 56 -2.05 21.66 16.56
C ASP A 56 -2.97 22.07 15.39
N PHE A 57 -4.00 22.86 15.70
CA PHE A 57 -4.97 23.41 14.74
C PHE A 57 -4.63 24.82 14.26
N SER A 58 -3.50 25.42 14.68
CA SER A 58 -3.11 26.74 14.16
C SER A 58 -2.90 26.68 12.64
N ASP A 59 -3.26 27.70 11.87
CA ASP A 59 -3.05 27.64 10.42
C ASP A 59 -1.55 27.73 10.09
N SER A 60 -0.94 26.58 9.82
CA SER A 60 0.44 26.48 9.36
C SER A 60 0.45 26.06 7.89
N VAL A 61 0.66 27.05 7.02
CA VAL A 61 0.67 26.92 5.55
C VAL A 61 1.86 26.09 5.05
N THR A 62 2.77 25.67 5.93
CA THR A 62 4.01 24.97 5.59
C THR A 62 3.89 23.44 5.61
N SER A 63 2.79 22.89 6.15
CA SER A 63 2.57 21.43 6.16
C SER A 63 1.75 21.01 4.94
N SER A 64 2.34 20.19 4.06
CA SER A 64 1.62 19.57 2.93
C SER A 64 0.64 18.47 3.35
N ARG A 65 0.71 18.00 4.61
CA ARG A 65 -0.24 17.05 5.18
C ARG A 65 -1.32 17.79 5.96
N LEU A 66 -2.58 17.42 5.72
CA LEU A 66 -3.74 17.83 6.53
C LEU A 66 -3.41 17.58 8.01
N LYS A 67 -3.57 18.60 8.85
CA LYS A 67 -3.37 18.51 10.30
C LYS A 67 -4.31 17.44 10.85
N ARG A 68 -3.75 16.29 11.28
CA ARG A 68 -4.51 15.23 11.96
C ARG A 68 -4.71 15.65 13.42
N GLY A 69 -5.93 15.47 13.93
CA GLY A 69 -6.30 15.79 15.31
C GLY A 69 -5.77 14.78 16.32
N TYR A 70 -6.54 14.53 17.37
CA TYR A 70 -6.19 13.60 18.45
C TYR A 70 -5.85 12.20 17.93
N LYS A 71 -4.80 11.61 18.49
CA LYS A 71 -4.39 10.24 18.18
C LYS A 71 -4.94 9.31 19.25
N ALA A 72 -5.53 8.18 18.88
CA ALA A 72 -5.84 7.13 19.85
C ALA A 72 -4.53 6.49 20.32
N ASN A 73 -4.38 6.27 21.63
CA ASN A 73 -3.19 5.59 22.15
C ASN A 73 -3.08 4.19 21.53
N GLU A 74 -1.89 3.88 21.00
CA GLU A 74 -1.47 2.65 20.32
C GLU A 74 -1.44 1.42 21.25
N ILE A 75 -2.51 1.15 22.00
CA ILE A 75 -2.62 -0.07 22.80
C ILE A 75 -3.41 -1.09 21.99
N PHE A 76 -2.65 -1.79 21.15
CA PHE A 76 -2.86 -3.16 20.69
C PHE A 76 -4.29 -3.56 20.33
N GLU A 77 -4.70 -3.21 19.11
CA GLU A 77 -5.57 -4.10 18.35
C GLU A 77 -4.68 -4.84 17.35
N GLY A 78 -4.63 -6.18 17.47
CA GLY A 78 -3.91 -7.03 16.53
C GLY A 78 -4.47 -6.80 15.14
N SER A 79 -3.68 -6.12 14.30
CA SER A 79 -4.10 -5.71 12.97
C SER A 79 -4.51 -6.94 12.14
N PRO A 80 -5.71 -6.92 11.54
CA PRO A 80 -6.10 -7.84 10.49
C PRO A 80 -5.12 -7.79 9.31
N GLN A 81 -5.07 -8.89 8.58
CA GLN A 81 -4.10 -9.29 7.54
C GLN A 81 -3.95 -8.33 6.35
N ASP A 82 -4.74 -7.26 6.24
CA ASP A 82 -4.92 -6.53 4.97
C ASP A 82 -4.64 -5.02 5.08
N TRP A 83 -3.41 -4.57 5.35
CA TRP A 83 -3.04 -3.15 5.12
C TRP A 83 -1.65 -2.98 4.48
N GLU A 84 -1.62 -2.88 3.15
CA GLU A 84 -0.48 -2.40 2.33
C GLU A 84 -0.30 -0.86 2.37
N THR A 85 -0.93 -0.11 3.29
CA THR A 85 -1.00 1.37 3.17
C THR A 85 -0.74 2.15 4.45
N GLU A 86 -0.17 1.54 5.49
CA GLU A 86 0.41 2.31 6.59
C GLU A 86 1.94 2.17 6.56
N GLU A 87 2.64 3.32 6.56
CA GLU A 87 4.11 3.37 6.62
C GLU A 87 4.57 2.67 7.91
N GLN A 88 4.86 1.37 7.81
CA GLN A 88 5.41 0.60 8.92
C GLN A 88 6.64 1.33 9.46
N THR A 89 6.65 1.61 10.76
CA THR A 89 7.85 2.15 11.41
C THR A 89 9.02 1.19 11.21
N PHE A 90 10.25 1.70 11.17
CA PHE A 90 11.45 0.88 10.94
C PHE A 90 11.54 -0.30 11.91
N GLU A 91 11.12 -0.11 13.16
CA GLU A 91 11.11 -1.16 14.17
C GLU A 91 10.07 -2.25 13.89
N GLN A 92 8.85 -1.87 13.45
CA GLN A 92 7.81 -2.81 13.03
C GLN A 92 8.25 -3.60 11.80
N LYS A 93 8.86 -2.93 10.81
CA LYS A 93 9.40 -3.56 9.61
C LYS A 93 10.53 -4.56 9.95
N TYR A 94 11.43 -4.19 10.85
CA TYR A 94 12.50 -5.07 11.32
C TYR A 94 11.93 -6.32 12.01
N LYS A 95 10.99 -6.14 12.94
CA LYS A 95 10.33 -7.25 13.65
C LYS A 95 9.59 -8.20 12.69
N ARG A 96 8.84 -7.66 11.72
CA ARG A 96 8.17 -8.45 10.67
C ARG A 96 9.16 -9.29 9.88
N ILE A 97 10.21 -8.67 9.35
CA ILE A 97 11.22 -9.36 8.53
C ILE A 97 11.92 -10.45 9.34
N CYS A 98 12.23 -10.21 10.62
CA CYS A 98 12.81 -11.24 11.48
C CYS A 98 11.87 -12.44 11.69
N SER A 99 10.56 -12.23 11.80
CA SER A 99 9.58 -13.32 11.90
C SER A 99 9.46 -14.07 10.57
N GLU A 100 9.39 -13.37 9.45
CA GLU A 100 9.30 -13.96 8.11
C GLU A 100 10.53 -14.82 7.78
N ILE A 101 11.74 -14.36 8.15
CA ILE A 101 12.96 -15.16 8.02
C ILE A 101 12.90 -16.42 8.90
N LYS A 102 12.37 -16.33 10.13
CA LYS A 102 12.23 -17.51 11.00
C LYS A 102 11.25 -18.53 10.44
N GLU A 103 10.13 -18.09 9.86
CA GLU A 103 9.15 -18.97 9.23
C GLU A 103 9.74 -19.65 7.98
N LEU A 104 10.44 -18.90 7.13
CA LEU A 104 11.13 -19.46 5.96
C LEU A 104 12.21 -20.48 6.34
N MET A 105 12.96 -20.25 7.42
CA MET A 105 13.91 -21.24 7.94
C MET A 105 13.20 -22.51 8.43
N ALA A 106 12.08 -22.38 9.15
CA ALA A 106 11.31 -23.52 9.62
C ALA A 106 10.68 -24.32 8.46
N GLU A 107 10.22 -23.65 7.40
CA GLU A 107 9.67 -24.29 6.21
C GLU A 107 10.75 -25.01 5.39
N SER A 108 11.94 -24.40 5.26
CA SER A 108 13.09 -25.05 4.64
C SER A 108 13.54 -26.29 5.42
N GLU A 109 13.49 -26.27 6.74
CA GLU A 109 13.85 -27.41 7.59
C GLU A 109 12.83 -28.55 7.51
N LYS A 110 11.53 -28.22 7.34
CA LYS A 110 10.48 -29.20 7.05
C LYS A 110 10.66 -29.86 5.67
N GLN A 111 11.01 -29.08 4.65
CA GLN A 111 11.24 -29.61 3.29
C GLN A 111 12.57 -30.37 3.16
N ALA A 112 13.54 -30.10 4.04
CA ALA A 112 14.79 -30.84 4.13
C ALA A 112 14.67 -32.18 4.89
N GLN A 113 13.50 -32.48 5.49
CA GLN A 113 13.26 -33.80 6.07
C GLN A 113 13.17 -34.83 4.94
N PRO A 114 13.94 -35.93 4.99
CA PRO A 114 13.93 -36.92 3.93
C PRO A 114 12.56 -37.61 3.87
N VAL A 115 11.90 -37.50 2.72
CA VAL A 115 10.68 -38.28 2.39
C VAL A 115 10.94 -39.72 2.80
N SER A 116 10.08 -40.24 3.68
CA SER A 116 10.35 -41.50 4.36
C SER A 116 10.50 -42.63 3.34
N LYS A 117 11.55 -43.46 3.47
CA LYS A 117 11.81 -44.61 2.58
C LYS A 117 10.60 -45.54 2.44
N THR A 118 9.68 -45.51 3.40
CA THR A 118 8.43 -46.27 3.44
C THR A 118 7.42 -45.80 2.38
N GLU A 119 7.24 -44.49 2.18
CA GLU A 119 6.28 -43.95 1.19
C GLU A 119 6.71 -44.25 -0.25
N ILE A 120 8.01 -44.21 -0.51
CA ILE A 120 8.59 -44.56 -1.82
C ILE A 120 8.44 -46.08 -2.09
N GLN A 121 8.60 -46.92 -1.06
CA GLN A 121 8.42 -48.37 -1.19
C GLN A 121 6.96 -48.75 -1.43
N ASP A 122 6.01 -48.02 -0.86
CA ASP A 122 4.59 -48.30 -1.04
C ASP A 122 4.07 -47.87 -2.42
N LEU A 123 4.57 -46.75 -2.96
CA LEU A 123 4.31 -46.35 -4.36
C LEU A 123 4.88 -47.35 -5.37
N HIS A 124 6.06 -47.91 -5.10
CA HIS A 124 6.67 -48.93 -5.96
C HIS A 124 5.86 -50.24 -5.99
N LYS A 125 5.31 -50.67 -4.84
CA LYS A 125 4.43 -51.86 -4.78
C LYS A 125 3.13 -51.66 -5.54
N LEU A 126 2.56 -50.45 -5.51
CA LEU A 126 1.30 -50.13 -6.19
C LEU A 126 1.48 -50.15 -7.72
N LEU A 127 2.57 -49.57 -8.23
CA LEU A 127 2.93 -49.63 -9.65
C LEU A 127 3.17 -51.07 -10.14
N GLN A 128 3.78 -51.91 -9.32
CA GLN A 128 4.08 -53.30 -9.69
C GLN A 128 2.82 -54.17 -9.74
N SER A 129 1.78 -53.83 -8.99
CA SER A 129 0.47 -54.50 -9.02
C SER A 129 -0.33 -54.23 -10.30
N ILE A 130 -0.07 -53.09 -10.95
CA ILE A 130 -0.75 -52.67 -12.19
C ILE A 130 -0.11 -53.32 -13.42
N ALA A 131 1.16 -53.75 -13.32
CA ALA A 131 2.00 -54.13 -14.46
C ALA A 131 2.16 -55.64 -14.72
N SER A 132 1.29 -56.53 -14.23
CA SER A 132 1.36 -57.97 -14.57
C SER A 132 0.04 -58.55 -15.10
N PRO A 133 0.09 -59.52 -16.04
CA PRO A 133 -0.76 -59.52 -17.22
C PRO A 133 -1.78 -60.67 -17.26
N ALA A 134 -2.95 -60.41 -17.87
CA ALA A 134 -3.81 -61.47 -18.41
C ALA A 134 -4.34 -61.04 -19.79
N VAL A 135 -3.88 -61.79 -20.79
CA VAL A 135 -4.00 -61.59 -22.24
C VAL A 135 -5.25 -62.32 -22.77
N ASN A 136 -5.87 -61.78 -23.82
CA ASN A 136 -6.45 -62.44 -25.02
C ASN A 136 -7.65 -61.58 -25.47
N GLU A 137 -7.77 -61.09 -26.71
CA GLU A 137 -7.48 -61.76 -27.97
C GLU A 137 -7.53 -60.76 -29.17
N ILE A 138 -6.83 -61.14 -30.25
CA ILE A 138 -7.01 -60.74 -31.67
C ILE A 138 -6.22 -59.52 -32.20
N GLN A 139 -5.20 -59.84 -33.01
CA GLN A 139 -4.51 -58.96 -33.97
C GLN A 139 -5.37 -58.70 -35.23
N PRO A 140 -5.04 -57.70 -36.06
CA PRO A 140 -4.13 -57.97 -37.17
C PRO A 140 -3.08 -56.88 -37.45
N LYS A 141 -1.98 -57.33 -38.08
CA LYS A 141 -0.81 -56.58 -38.56
C LYS A 141 -1.13 -55.74 -39.80
N THR A 142 -0.56 -54.53 -39.91
CA THR A 142 0.19 -54.07 -41.10
C THR A 142 1.18 -52.97 -40.72
N ALA A 143 2.30 -52.95 -41.43
CA ALA A 143 3.51 -52.19 -41.17
C ALA A 143 3.45 -50.69 -41.53
N SER A 144 4.50 -49.99 -41.11
CA SER A 144 5.10 -48.77 -41.70
C SER A 144 4.91 -47.46 -40.94
N ASP A 145 5.99 -47.06 -40.27
CA ASP A 145 6.61 -45.72 -40.20
C ASP A 145 5.81 -44.45 -39.85
N ASN A 146 6.36 -43.79 -38.81
CA ASN A 146 6.41 -42.34 -38.56
C ASN A 146 5.14 -41.62 -38.09
N SER A 147 4.92 -41.66 -36.77
CA SER A 147 4.02 -40.77 -36.03
C SER A 147 4.59 -39.35 -35.92
N LYS A 148 4.01 -38.43 -36.70
CA LYS A 148 3.77 -37.02 -36.29
C LYS A 148 2.29 -36.75 -36.51
N GLN A 149 1.52 -36.61 -35.44
CA GLN A 149 0.60 -35.49 -35.23
C GLN A 149 -0.19 -35.66 -33.93
N VAL A 150 -0.19 -34.55 -33.20
CA VAL A 150 -1.03 -34.21 -32.06
C VAL A 150 -2.47 -34.09 -32.56
N ASP A 151 -3.41 -34.75 -31.90
CA ASP A 151 -4.84 -34.45 -32.04
C ASP A 151 -5.53 -34.67 -30.69
N ASP A 152 -5.45 -33.65 -29.83
CA ASP A 152 -6.32 -33.50 -28.67
C ASP A 152 -7.70 -33.02 -29.18
N GLN A 153 -8.53 -33.96 -29.64
CA GLN A 153 -9.97 -33.71 -29.70
C GLN A 153 -10.59 -34.06 -28.35
N PRO A 154 -11.41 -33.17 -27.75
CA PRO A 154 -12.14 -33.53 -26.55
C PRO A 154 -13.11 -34.66 -26.88
N LYS A 155 -12.99 -35.80 -26.18
CA LYS A 155 -13.96 -36.89 -26.27
C LYS A 155 -15.35 -36.36 -25.91
N PHE A 156 -16.20 -36.17 -26.93
CA PHE A 156 -17.62 -35.90 -26.72
C PHE A 156 -18.29 -37.14 -26.11
N MET A 157 -19.09 -36.91 -25.07
CA MET A 157 -19.91 -37.95 -24.44
C MET A 157 -20.87 -38.55 -25.48
N THR A 158 -21.01 -39.89 -25.48
CA THR A 158 -21.91 -40.57 -26.41
C THR A 158 -23.38 -40.41 -25.99
N GLY A 159 -24.31 -40.56 -26.95
CA GLY A 159 -25.75 -40.42 -26.69
C GLY A 159 -26.25 -41.29 -25.53
N GLU A 160 -25.76 -42.53 -25.42
CA GLU A 160 -26.13 -43.46 -24.34
C GLU A 160 -25.70 -42.99 -22.94
N GLU A 161 -24.58 -42.26 -22.82
CA GLU A 161 -24.13 -41.71 -21.54
C GLU A 161 -24.95 -40.49 -21.10
N LEU A 162 -25.47 -39.72 -22.06
CA LEU A 162 -26.37 -38.59 -21.82
C LEU A 162 -27.78 -39.04 -21.40
N GLU A 163 -28.25 -40.19 -21.89
CA GLU A 163 -29.53 -40.80 -21.52
C GLU A 163 -29.67 -41.04 -20.00
N LYS A 164 -28.55 -41.36 -19.31
CA LYS A 164 -28.49 -41.59 -17.85
C LYS A 164 -28.78 -40.33 -17.02
N TYR A 165 -28.61 -39.15 -17.60
CA TYR A 165 -28.87 -37.87 -16.93
C TYR A 165 -30.25 -37.32 -17.23
N ARG A 166 -30.89 -37.76 -18.33
CA ARG A 166 -32.23 -37.34 -18.75
C ARG A 166 -33.32 -37.66 -17.73
N SER A 167 -33.18 -38.78 -17.01
CA SER A 167 -34.10 -39.22 -15.95
C SER A 167 -33.84 -38.57 -14.58
N LYS A 168 -32.71 -37.86 -14.42
CA LYS A 168 -32.38 -37.07 -13.21
C LYS A 168 -32.86 -35.62 -13.30
N ILE A 169 -33.41 -35.20 -14.44
CA ILE A 169 -34.00 -33.87 -14.62
C ILE A 169 -35.35 -33.87 -13.90
N VAL A 170 -35.41 -33.19 -12.76
CA VAL A 170 -36.62 -32.99 -11.96
C VAL A 170 -37.63 -32.22 -12.79
N SER A 171 -38.76 -32.85 -13.13
CA SER A 171 -39.89 -32.18 -13.76
C SER A 171 -40.65 -31.37 -12.70
N GLY A 172 -40.48 -30.04 -12.67
CA GLY A 172 -41.32 -29.21 -11.81
C GLY A 172 -40.87 -27.77 -11.53
N ALA A 173 -39.62 -27.41 -11.77
CA ALA A 173 -39.11 -26.04 -11.69
C ALA A 173 -38.00 -25.91 -12.73
N SER A 174 -38.24 -25.05 -13.72
CA SER A 174 -37.83 -25.18 -15.12
C SER A 174 -36.30 -25.19 -15.33
N VAL A 175 -35.80 -25.93 -16.32
CA VAL A 175 -34.44 -25.78 -16.90
C VAL A 175 -34.06 -24.29 -17.11
N GLN A 176 -35.07 -23.44 -17.31
CA GLN A 176 -34.94 -22.01 -17.38
C GLN A 176 -34.41 -21.34 -16.11
N GLU A 177 -34.86 -21.75 -14.91
CA GLU A 177 -34.34 -21.24 -13.63
C GLU A 177 -32.86 -21.63 -13.45
N PHE A 178 -32.48 -22.83 -13.87
CA PHE A 178 -31.09 -23.26 -13.86
C PHE A 178 -30.23 -22.45 -14.84
N ASN A 179 -30.76 -22.16 -16.04
CA ASN A 179 -30.10 -21.28 -17.00
C ASN A 179 -29.98 -19.84 -16.48
N GLU A 180 -30.98 -19.34 -15.76
CA GLU A 180 -30.93 -18.03 -15.09
C GLU A 180 -29.85 -17.99 -14.01
N VAL A 181 -29.71 -19.04 -13.21
CA VAL A 181 -28.62 -19.18 -12.22
C VAL A 181 -27.26 -19.22 -12.92
N ILE A 182 -27.10 -20.00 -13.99
CA ILE A 182 -25.86 -20.03 -14.78
C ILE A 182 -25.53 -18.64 -15.34
N ASN A 183 -26.50 -17.95 -15.92
CA ASN A 183 -26.31 -16.61 -16.47
C ASN A 183 -25.93 -15.59 -15.38
N ALA A 184 -26.53 -15.68 -14.19
CA ALA A 184 -26.19 -14.86 -13.04
C ALA A 184 -24.75 -15.13 -12.57
N ILE A 185 -24.34 -16.40 -12.49
CA ILE A 185 -22.96 -16.79 -12.13
C ILE A 185 -21.96 -16.28 -13.18
N LEU A 186 -22.28 -16.40 -14.47
CA LEU A 186 -21.43 -15.88 -15.55
C LEU A 186 -21.32 -14.36 -15.51
N ALA A 187 -22.40 -13.65 -15.20
CA ALA A 187 -22.39 -12.20 -15.05
C ALA A 187 -21.50 -11.77 -13.87
N GLU A 188 -21.63 -12.43 -12.71
CA GLU A 188 -20.77 -12.16 -11.54
C GLU A 188 -19.31 -12.53 -11.82
N TYR A 189 -19.04 -13.64 -12.51
CA TYR A 189 -17.69 -14.01 -12.94
C TYR A 189 -17.07 -12.91 -13.81
N ASN A 190 -17.79 -12.43 -14.82
CA ASN A 190 -17.31 -11.35 -15.68
C ASN A 190 -17.05 -10.06 -14.89
N ARG A 191 -17.93 -9.72 -13.95
CA ARG A 191 -17.76 -8.56 -13.07
C ARG A 191 -16.49 -8.67 -12.22
N ILE A 192 -16.22 -9.85 -11.67
CA ILE A 192 -15.00 -10.13 -10.89
C ILE A 192 -13.76 -10.02 -11.79
N VAL A 193 -13.81 -10.57 -13.00
CA VAL A 193 -12.70 -10.48 -13.97
C VAL A 193 -12.42 -9.02 -14.35
N GLU A 194 -13.45 -8.22 -14.62
CA GLU A 194 -13.31 -6.79 -14.90
C GLU A 194 -12.73 -6.03 -13.72
N TYR A 195 -13.21 -6.30 -12.50
CA TYR A 195 -12.68 -5.70 -11.28
C TYR A 195 -11.19 -6.03 -11.07
N CYS A 196 -10.80 -7.30 -11.24
CA CYS A 196 -9.41 -7.74 -11.15
C CYS A 196 -8.53 -7.08 -12.23
N SER A 197 -9.06 -6.94 -13.45
CA SER A 197 -8.37 -6.25 -14.55
C SER A 197 -8.13 -4.77 -14.23
N LEU A 198 -9.17 -4.08 -13.73
CA LEU A 198 -9.08 -2.68 -13.33
C LEU A 198 -8.09 -2.49 -12.18
N LEU A 199 -8.18 -3.32 -11.14
CA LEU A 199 -7.27 -3.29 -10.00
C LEU A 199 -5.82 -3.50 -10.42
N THR A 200 -5.57 -4.44 -11.34
CA THR A 200 -4.25 -4.69 -11.91
C THR A 200 -3.74 -3.47 -12.68
N THR A 201 -4.62 -2.79 -13.42
CA THR A 201 -4.28 -1.60 -14.20
C THR A 201 -3.94 -0.43 -13.28
N ASN A 202 -4.78 -0.15 -12.27
CA ASN A 202 -4.53 0.88 -11.26
C ASN A 202 -3.21 0.64 -10.51
N ARG A 203 -2.94 -0.62 -10.13
CA ARG A 203 -1.67 -0.99 -9.47
C ARG A 203 -0.47 -0.72 -10.39
N LYS A 204 -0.57 -1.06 -11.68
CA LYS A 204 0.49 -0.79 -12.66
C LYS A 204 0.72 0.72 -12.82
N GLU A 205 -0.35 1.51 -12.91
CA GLU A 205 -0.27 2.97 -13.01
C GLU A 205 0.38 3.60 -11.78
N TYR A 206 -0.02 3.17 -10.58
CA TYR A 206 0.59 3.64 -9.34
C TYR A 206 2.09 3.31 -9.26
N ILE A 207 2.47 2.09 -9.63
CA ILE A 207 3.89 1.68 -9.70
C ILE A 207 4.65 2.56 -10.69
N ASN A 208 4.07 2.83 -11.86
CA ASN A 208 4.69 3.69 -12.87
C ASN A 208 4.86 5.12 -12.36
N TYR A 209 3.85 5.67 -11.67
CA TYR A 209 3.93 6.97 -11.02
C TYR A 209 5.06 7.03 -9.98
N LEU A 210 5.16 6.02 -9.10
CA LEU A 210 6.25 5.94 -8.12
C LEU A 210 7.63 5.90 -8.79
N LYS A 211 7.77 5.09 -9.84
CA LYS A 211 9.02 5.01 -10.62
C LYS A 211 9.38 6.35 -11.24
N GLN A 212 8.41 7.04 -11.84
CA GLN A 212 8.63 8.36 -12.46
C GLN A 212 9.01 9.42 -11.42
N SER A 213 8.32 9.44 -10.27
CA SER A 213 8.61 10.34 -9.16
C SER A 213 10.03 10.11 -8.59
N HIS A 214 10.40 8.85 -8.35
CA HIS A 214 11.74 8.49 -7.92
C HIS A 214 12.81 8.90 -8.94
N GLN A 215 12.57 8.64 -10.23
CA GLN A 215 13.48 9.04 -11.30
C GLN A 215 13.66 10.56 -11.36
N ALA A 216 12.57 11.32 -11.19
CA ALA A 216 12.64 12.78 -11.12
C ALA A 216 13.48 13.24 -9.92
N ALA A 217 13.29 12.64 -8.74
CA ALA A 217 14.08 12.94 -7.55
C ALA A 217 15.57 12.63 -7.70
N LEU A 218 15.92 11.51 -8.35
CA LEU A 218 17.31 11.20 -8.71
C LEU A 218 17.88 12.26 -9.65
N SER A 219 17.16 12.61 -10.72
CA SER A 219 17.62 13.63 -11.67
C SER A 219 17.84 15.00 -11.01
N PHE A 220 17.05 15.33 -9.98
CA PHE A 220 17.23 16.55 -9.21
C PHE A 220 18.50 16.50 -8.37
N LYS A 221 18.75 15.38 -7.67
CA LYS A 221 19.98 15.17 -6.90
C LYS A 221 21.21 15.18 -7.80
N ASP A 222 21.15 14.56 -8.98
CA ASP A 222 22.25 14.57 -9.95
C ASP A 222 22.60 15.99 -10.40
N LYS A 223 21.59 16.82 -10.68
CA LYS A 223 21.80 18.25 -11.01
C LYS A 223 22.45 19.01 -9.85
N GLN A 224 22.03 18.73 -8.62
CA GLN A 224 22.61 19.37 -7.43
C GLN A 224 24.07 18.94 -7.22
N ILE A 225 24.38 17.66 -7.44
CA ILE A 225 25.75 17.14 -7.40
C ILE A 225 26.61 17.84 -8.45
N GLN A 226 26.15 17.94 -9.70
CA GLN A 226 26.87 18.64 -10.77
C GLN A 226 27.14 20.11 -10.42
N LEU A 227 26.17 20.80 -9.81
CA LEU A 227 26.36 22.18 -9.37
C LEU A 227 27.46 22.27 -8.30
N LEU A 228 27.41 21.40 -7.30
CA LEU A 228 28.42 21.36 -6.23
C LEU A 228 29.80 21.01 -6.78
N GLU A 229 29.91 20.05 -7.68
CA GLU A 229 31.16 19.69 -8.37
C GLU A 229 31.73 20.88 -9.13
N SER A 230 30.90 21.63 -9.87
CA SER A 230 31.34 22.83 -10.58
C SER A 230 31.85 23.91 -9.63
N THR A 231 31.21 24.07 -8.47
CA THR A 231 31.59 25.05 -7.45
C THR A 231 32.91 24.66 -6.79
N VAL A 232 33.08 23.38 -6.46
CA VAL A 232 34.33 22.85 -5.90
C VAL A 232 35.48 23.03 -6.89
N GLU A 233 35.25 22.77 -8.18
CA GLU A 233 36.28 22.95 -9.21
C GLU A 233 36.65 24.43 -9.40
N GLN A 234 35.68 25.35 -9.34
CA GLN A 234 35.95 26.79 -9.34
C GLN A 234 36.81 27.21 -8.14
N LEU A 235 36.43 26.79 -6.93
CA LEU A 235 37.19 27.09 -5.71
C LEU A 235 38.62 26.53 -5.78
N ARG A 236 38.79 25.32 -6.32
CA ARG A 236 40.10 24.71 -6.54
C ARG A 236 40.94 25.53 -7.51
N GLN A 237 40.37 25.97 -8.63
CA GLN A 237 41.08 26.81 -9.60
C GLN A 237 41.48 28.16 -9.01
N ASP A 238 40.60 28.79 -8.25
CA ASP A 238 40.89 30.08 -7.61
C ASP A 238 41.95 29.96 -6.52
N LEU A 239 41.95 28.86 -5.75
CA LEU A 239 43.02 28.56 -4.79
C LEU A 239 44.37 28.40 -5.50
N VAL A 240 44.41 27.65 -6.61
CA VAL A 240 45.64 27.48 -7.40
C VAL A 240 46.14 28.81 -7.95
N LYS A 241 45.24 29.69 -8.43
CA LYS A 241 45.59 31.03 -8.90
C LYS A 241 46.18 31.88 -7.77
N LYS A 242 45.54 31.90 -6.59
CA LYS A 242 46.02 32.64 -5.41
C LYS A 242 47.38 32.17 -4.94
N LEU A 243 47.58 30.85 -4.86
CA LEU A 243 48.90 30.29 -4.53
C LEU A 243 49.94 30.71 -5.56
N ARG A 244 49.63 30.69 -6.87
CA ARG A 244 50.57 31.16 -7.91
C ARG A 244 50.89 32.65 -7.75
N SER A 245 49.92 33.51 -7.46
CA SER A 245 50.18 34.94 -7.24
C SER A 245 51.05 35.17 -6.01
N GLU A 246 50.79 34.47 -4.90
CA GLU A 246 51.62 34.57 -3.69
C GLU A 246 53.06 34.12 -3.94
N HIS A 247 53.28 33.02 -4.67
CA HIS A 247 54.63 32.60 -5.04
C HIS A 247 55.37 33.64 -5.90
N ILE A 248 54.65 34.30 -6.82
CA ILE A 248 55.22 35.38 -7.64
C ILE A 248 55.57 36.59 -6.76
N GLU A 249 54.71 36.96 -5.80
CA GLU A 249 54.99 38.05 -4.86
C GLU A 249 56.18 37.75 -3.94
N ILE A 250 56.27 36.53 -3.40
CA ILE A 250 57.42 36.08 -2.59
C ILE A 250 58.70 36.14 -3.43
N ALA A 251 58.66 35.67 -4.68
CA ALA A 251 59.80 35.76 -5.58
C ALA A 251 60.21 37.22 -5.88
N ARG A 252 59.25 38.13 -6.12
CA ARG A 252 59.52 39.56 -6.34
C ARG A 252 60.13 40.24 -5.11
N SER A 253 59.56 40.01 -3.92
CA SER A 253 60.06 40.58 -2.67
C SER A 253 61.46 40.07 -2.31
N SER A 254 61.81 38.84 -2.71
CA SER A 254 63.17 38.29 -2.53
C SER A 254 64.20 38.97 -3.43
N VAL A 255 63.83 39.31 -4.67
CA VAL A 255 64.70 40.04 -5.61
C VAL A 255 64.91 41.50 -5.19
N GLU A 256 63.89 42.16 -4.64
CA GLU A 256 64.00 43.55 -4.13
C GLU A 256 64.80 43.66 -2.81
N GLY A 257 64.92 42.57 -2.06
CA GLY A 257 65.77 42.50 -0.86
C GLY A 257 67.27 42.41 -1.16
N GLU A 258 67.65 41.91 -2.35
CA GLU A 258 69.05 41.81 -2.78
C GLU A 258 69.57 43.11 -3.41
N THR A 259 68.73 43.85 -4.16
CA THR A 259 69.14 45.11 -4.80
C THR A 259 69.39 46.26 -3.81
N ASN A 260 68.80 46.20 -2.60
CA ASN A 260 69.01 47.20 -1.55
C ASN A 260 70.28 46.97 -0.70
N LYS A 261 70.99 45.85 -0.86
CA LYS A 261 72.28 45.62 -0.18
C LYS A 261 73.49 46.12 -0.97
N GLU A 262 73.35 46.44 -2.25
CA GLU A 262 74.46 46.79 -3.13
C GLU A 262 74.76 48.30 -3.25
N THR A 263 73.97 49.17 -2.61
CA THR A 263 74.16 50.64 -2.66
C THR A 263 74.82 51.26 -1.42
N ASN A 264 75.12 50.50 -0.37
CA ASN A 264 75.88 50.98 0.80
C ASN A 264 77.35 50.56 0.72
N LYS A 265 78.10 51.16 -0.22
CA LYS A 265 79.57 51.14 -0.20
C LYS A 265 80.06 52.47 0.38
N PRO A 266 80.81 52.48 1.50
CA PRO A 266 81.28 53.73 2.10
C PRO A 266 82.32 54.38 1.17
N GLN A 267 82.08 55.65 0.82
CA GLN A 267 83.11 56.50 0.25
C GLN A 267 84.19 56.70 1.32
N ASN A 268 85.36 56.11 1.09
CA ASN A 268 86.56 56.37 1.87
C ASN A 268 87.03 57.79 1.57
N SER A 269 86.88 58.67 2.56
CA SER A 269 87.62 59.91 2.64
C SER A 269 89.05 59.63 3.13
N ASP A 270 89.97 60.38 2.53
CA ASP A 270 91.22 60.88 3.10
C ASP A 270 92.59 60.26 2.77
N VAL A 271 93.50 61.24 2.61
CA VAL A 271 94.95 61.29 2.81
C VAL A 271 95.85 61.02 1.58
N ARG A 272 96.20 62.10 0.86
CA ARG A 272 97.50 62.80 1.00
C ARG A 272 97.55 64.12 0.24
#